data_AF-A0A3B0SC38-F1
#
_entry.id   AF-A0A3B0SC38-F1
#
_cell.length_a   1.000
_cell.length_b   1.000
_cell.length_c   1.000
_cell.angle_alpha   90.00
_cell.angle_beta   90.00
_cell.angle_gamma   90.00
#
_symmetry.space_group_name_H-M   'P 1'
#
loop_
_entity.id
_entity.type
_entity.pdbx_description
1 polymer ?
#
loop_
_entity_poly.entity_id
_entity_poly.type
_entity_poly.pdbx_seq_one_letter_code
_entity_poly.pdbx_strand_id
1 'polypeptide(L)'
;MKKIVPAGFLLAAVIMLSACGNRGPLEPPKGKTLPPAVYGEPKPPTGEELLKPSSQAQPERSDELLRRSEKRQDDKFDLPPPG
;
A
#
# COMPACT_ATOMS: atom_id res chain seq x y z
N MET A 1 -22.44 21.38 -29.38
CA MET A 1 -23.34 21.05 -28.24
C MET A 1 -22.50 20.97 -26.97
N LYS A 2 -22.50 22.02 -26.14
CA LYS A 2 -21.67 22.07 -24.91
C LYS A 2 -22.49 21.43 -23.79
N LYS A 3 -22.15 20.19 -23.41
CA LYS A 3 -22.79 19.50 -22.28
C LYS A 3 -22.33 20.16 -20.99
N ILE A 4 -23.19 20.98 -20.39
CA ILE A 4 -22.94 21.63 -19.11
C ILE A 4 -23.16 20.56 -18.04
N VAL A 5 -22.08 19.96 -17.54
CA VAL A 5 -22.17 19.02 -16.42
C VAL A 5 -22.47 19.84 -15.16
N PRO A 6 -23.57 19.58 -14.46
CA PRO A 6 -23.91 20.33 -13.25
C PRO A 6 -22.85 20.08 -12.18
N ALA A 7 -22.41 21.14 -11.49
CA ALA A 7 -21.36 21.07 -10.47
C ALA A 7 -21.65 20.01 -9.38
N GLY A 8 -22.93 19.74 -9.09
CA GLY A 8 -23.35 18.69 -8.16
C GLY A 8 -22.97 17.27 -8.62
N PHE A 9 -22.98 16.98 -9.93
CA PHE A 9 -22.58 15.68 -10.46
C PHE A 9 -21.06 15.47 -10.35
N LEU A 10 -20.28 16.52 -10.61
CA LEU A 10 -18.83 16.52 -10.43
C LEU A 10 -18.44 16.31 -8.97
N LEU A 11 -19.13 16.99 -8.04
CA LEU A 11 -18.88 16.83 -6.60
C LEU A 11 -19.25 15.44 -6.09
N ALA A 12 -20.39 14.89 -6.51
CA ALA A 12 -20.81 13.54 -6.16
C ALA A 12 -19.82 12.47 -6.64
N ALA A 13 -19.29 12.63 -7.87
CA ALA A 13 -18.28 11.73 -8.40
C ALA A 13 -17.00 11.74 -7.54
N VAL A 14 -16.50 12.92 -7.15
CA VAL A 14 -15.29 13.05 -6.32
C VAL A 14 -15.46 12.40 -4.95
N ILE A 15 -16.62 12.59 -4.30
CA ILE A 15 -16.90 11.96 -2.99
C ILE A 15 -16.91 10.44 -3.11
N MET A 16 -17.50 9.90 -4.17
CA MET A 16 -17.57 8.45 -4.39
C MET A 16 -16.17 7.83 -4.59
N LEU A 17 -15.23 8.57 -5.18
CA LEU A 17 -13.84 8.12 -5.35
C LEU A 17 -13.05 8.11 -4.03
N SER A 18 -13.40 8.94 -3.05
CA SER A 18 -12.69 8.98 -1.75
C SER A 18 -12.98 7.80 -0.82
N ALA A 19 -13.96 6.94 -1.14
CA ALA A 19 -14.34 5.82 -0.30
C ALA A 19 -13.40 4.59 -0.42
N CYS A 20 -12.47 4.58 -1.38
CA CYS A 20 -11.58 3.44 -1.60
C CYS A 20 -10.23 3.65 -0.91
N GLY A 21 -9.90 2.83 0.10
CA GLY A 21 -8.57 2.85 0.75
C GLY A 21 -8.56 2.87 2.28
N ASN A 22 -9.63 2.45 2.96
CA ASN A 22 -9.62 2.31 4.42
C ASN A 22 -8.48 1.37 4.88
N ARG A 23 -7.75 1.77 5.92
CA ARG A 23 -6.69 0.97 6.55
C ARG A 23 -7.03 0.75 8.02
N GLY A 24 -6.94 -0.49 8.47
CA GLY A 24 -7.22 -0.87 9.85
C GLY A 24 -6.73 -2.29 10.12
N PRO A 25 -6.94 -2.78 11.36
CA PRO A 25 -6.65 -4.16 11.69
C PRO A 25 -7.43 -5.13 10.78
N LEU A 26 -6.80 -6.26 10.43
CA LEU A 26 -7.45 -7.30 9.65
C LEU A 26 -8.34 -8.15 10.58
N GLU A 27 -9.64 -8.06 10.37
CA GLU A 27 -10.63 -8.86 11.10
C GLU A 27 -11.37 -9.82 10.16
N PRO A 28 -11.64 -11.06 10.58
CA PRO A 28 -12.45 -11.97 9.80
C PRO A 28 -13.91 -11.47 9.73
N PRO A 29 -14.64 -11.81 8.66
CA PRO A 29 -16.07 -11.57 8.60
C PRO A 29 -16.80 -12.20 9.80
N LYS A 30 -17.99 -11.67 10.14
CA LYS A 30 -18.81 -12.20 11.24
C LYS A 30 -19.02 -13.71 11.08
N GLY A 31 -18.76 -14.46 12.16
CA GLY A 31 -18.90 -15.92 12.19
C GLY A 31 -17.77 -16.69 11.48
N LYS A 32 -16.69 -16.01 11.06
CA LYS A 32 -15.49 -16.62 10.52
C LYS A 32 -14.32 -16.45 11.48
N THR A 33 -13.30 -17.28 11.32
CA THR A 33 -12.04 -17.21 12.06
C THR A 33 -10.91 -16.90 11.10
N LEU A 34 -9.76 -16.50 11.65
CA LEU A 34 -8.50 -16.47 10.90
C LEU A 34 -8.14 -17.89 10.39
N PRO A 35 -7.25 -17.99 9.38
CA PRO A 35 -6.75 -19.26 8.90
C PRO A 35 -6.16 -20.12 10.04
N PRO A 36 -6.25 -21.46 9.94
CA PRO A 36 -5.61 -22.35 10.91
C PRO A 36 -4.08 -22.21 10.87
N ALA A 37 -3.42 -22.76 11.89
CA ALA A 37 -1.96 -22.86 11.91
C ALA A 37 -1.45 -23.58 10.66
N VAL A 38 -0.37 -23.04 10.09
CA VAL A 38 0.33 -23.71 8.99
C VAL A 38 1.11 -24.90 9.51
N TYR A 39 1.51 -25.79 8.61
CA TYR A 39 2.29 -26.97 8.98
C TYR A 39 3.59 -26.57 9.68
N GLY A 40 3.82 -27.12 10.88
CA GLY A 40 4.99 -26.82 11.72
C GLY A 40 4.76 -25.73 12.77
N GLU A 41 3.67 -24.96 12.66
CA GLU A 41 3.42 -23.83 13.56
C GLU A 41 2.49 -24.21 14.71
N PRO A 42 2.83 -23.87 15.96
CA PRO A 42 2.04 -24.27 17.12
C PRO A 42 0.73 -23.47 17.28
N LYS A 43 0.57 -22.36 16.57
CA LYS A 43 -0.56 -21.42 16.72
C LYS A 43 -1.00 -20.86 15.37
N PRO A 44 -2.28 -20.51 15.21
CA PRO A 44 -2.75 -19.80 14.02
C PRO A 44 -2.12 -18.40 13.95
N PRO A 45 -1.92 -17.86 12.74
CA PRO A 45 -1.37 -16.52 12.58
C PRO A 45 -2.33 -15.45 13.06
N THR A 46 -1.77 -14.33 13.54
CA THR A 46 -2.56 -13.14 13.88
C THR A 46 -2.94 -12.33 12.64
N GLY A 47 -3.93 -11.43 12.77
CA GLY A 47 -4.29 -10.52 11.66
C GLY A 47 -3.11 -9.64 11.22
N GLU A 48 -2.26 -9.22 12.16
CA GLU A 48 -1.05 -8.43 11.89
C GLU A 48 -0.01 -9.22 11.11
N GLU A 49 0.19 -10.49 11.45
CA GLU A 49 1.12 -11.39 10.74
C GLU A 49 0.67 -11.65 9.30
N LEU A 50 -0.63 -11.79 9.06
CA LEU A 50 -1.18 -11.99 7.71
C LEU A 50 -1.03 -10.75 6.81
N LEU A 51 -0.93 -9.56 7.40
CA LEU A 51 -0.68 -8.33 6.67
C LEU A 51 0.82 -8.13 6.35
N LYS A 52 1.71 -8.94 6.93
CA LYS A 52 3.15 -8.86 6.67
C LYS A 52 3.50 -9.62 5.38
N PRO A 53 4.12 -8.95 4.39
CA PRO A 53 4.57 -9.63 3.17
C PRO A 53 5.63 -10.69 3.45
N SER A 54 5.58 -11.81 2.73
CA SER A 54 6.64 -12.82 2.77
C SER A 54 7.89 -12.33 2.03
N SER A 55 9.04 -12.98 2.26
CA SER A 55 10.26 -12.67 1.52
C SER A 55 10.17 -13.00 0.03
N GLN A 56 9.26 -13.88 -0.38
CA GLN A 56 9.00 -14.13 -1.81
C GLN A 56 8.15 -13.00 -2.43
N ALA A 57 7.18 -12.48 -1.67
CA ALA A 57 6.33 -11.37 -2.11
C ALA A 57 7.06 -10.03 -2.09
N GLN A 58 7.97 -9.84 -1.14
CA GLN A 58 8.81 -8.66 -0.99
C GLN A 58 10.25 -9.06 -0.62
N PRO A 59 11.06 -9.45 -1.61
CA PRO A 59 12.46 -9.82 -1.37
C PRO A 59 13.28 -8.66 -0.81
N GLU A 60 14.20 -8.97 0.09
CA GLU A 60 15.21 -8.01 0.52
C GLU A 60 16.24 -7.78 -0.59
N ARG A 61 16.77 -6.56 -0.67
CA ARG A 61 17.86 -6.21 -1.57
C ARG A 61 19.18 -6.57 -0.89
N SER A 62 19.92 -7.54 -1.44
CA SER A 62 21.05 -8.19 -0.76
C SER A 62 22.31 -7.31 -0.59
N ASP A 63 22.54 -6.39 -1.52
CA ASP A 63 23.74 -5.56 -1.65
C ASP A 63 23.47 -4.06 -1.49
N GLU A 64 22.26 -3.72 -1.02
CA GLU A 64 21.81 -2.36 -0.86
C GLU A 64 22.04 -1.86 0.57
N LEU A 65 22.68 -0.70 0.72
CA LEU A 65 22.84 -0.04 2.02
C LEU A 65 21.50 0.53 2.53
N LEU A 66 20.61 0.95 1.63
CA LEU A 66 19.31 1.51 1.94
C LEU A 66 18.20 0.43 2.03
N ARG A 67 17.77 0.10 3.26
CA ARG A 67 16.71 -0.89 3.51
C ARG A 67 15.30 -0.48 3.03
N ARG A 68 15.11 0.79 2.68
CA ARG A 68 13.84 1.36 2.19
C ARG A 68 14.11 2.53 1.26
N SER A 69 13.09 2.96 0.53
CA SER A 69 13.14 4.19 -0.26
C SER A 69 13.33 5.40 0.65
N GLU A 70 14.52 5.98 0.63
CA GLU A 70 14.83 7.23 1.30
C GLU A 70 15.03 8.34 0.26
N LYS A 71 14.72 9.59 0.65
CA LYS A 71 14.92 10.75 -0.22
C LYS A 71 16.42 10.92 -0.46
N ARG A 72 16.86 10.88 -1.72
CA ARG A 72 18.25 11.14 -2.08
C ARG A 72 18.59 12.60 -1.78
N GLN A 73 19.80 12.83 -1.27
CA GLN A 73 20.33 14.18 -1.14
C GLN A 73 20.51 14.78 -2.53
N ASP A 74 20.33 16.10 -2.65
CA ASP A 74 20.62 16.81 -3.89
C ASP A 74 22.11 16.60 -4.25
N ASP A 75 22.36 16.23 -5.50
CA ASP A 75 23.71 16.02 -6.00
C ASP A 75 24.38 17.39 -6.18
N LYS A 76 25.45 17.62 -5.42
CA LYS A 76 26.22 18.88 -5.47
C LYS A 76 26.90 19.11 -6.81
N PHE A 77 26.99 18.07 -7.65
CA PHE A 77 27.63 18.10 -8.95
C PHE A 77 26.62 18.04 -10.10
N ASP A 78 25.32 18.19 -9.83
CA ASP A 78 24.29 18.25 -10.87
C ASP A 78 24.42 19.57 -11.64
N LEU A 79 25.14 19.53 -12.77
CA LEU A 79 25.34 20.68 -13.64
C LEU A 79 24.19 20.78 -14.64
N PRO A 80 23.71 22.00 -14.96
CA PRO A 80 22.72 22.18 -16.01
C PRO A 80 23.28 21.71 -17.37
N PRO A 81 22.42 21.22 -18.29
CA PRO A 81 22.85 20.81 -19.63
C PRO A 81 23.51 21.99 -20.38
N PRO A 82 24.51 21.73 -21.24
CA PRO A 82 25.12 22.78 -22.04
C PRO A 82 24.09 23.39 -22.99
N GLY A 83 24.07 24.72 -23.06
CA GLY A 83 23.22 25.50 -23.97
C GLY A 83 23.78 25.62 -25.38
#